data_AF-A0A6A7MFF0-F1
#
_entry.id   AF-A0A6A7MFF0-F1
#
_cell.length_a   1.000
_cell.length_b   1.000
_cell.length_c   1.000
_cell.angle_alpha   90.00
_cell.angle_beta   90.00
_cell.angle_gamma   90.00
#
_symmetry.space_group_name_H-M   'P 1'
#
loop_
_entity.id
_entity.type
_entity.pdbx_description
1 polymer ?
#
loop_
_entity_poly.entity_id
_entity_poly.type
_entity_poly.pdbx_seq_one_letter_code
_entity_poly.pdbx_strand_id
1 'polypeptide(L)'
;MKRIHPFVYGHVVAALIVGGTAGATLDAQAAIMGAIALMAGAMISSVICWWKPGFEAPAWQLIPAAILANPLMLAAIGFMVVDYECVVGSRRGWDCIGAAIAILVAGVCVLPPFGGWLWRWWKRRAQKVRPADSM
;
A
#
# COMPACT_ATOMS: atom_id res chain seq x y z
N MET A 1 -10.62 19.87 -15.39
CA MET A 1 -10.56 18.56 -14.70
C MET A 1 -9.18 18.40 -14.08
N LYS A 2 -9.05 18.38 -12.74
CA LYS A 2 -7.75 18.21 -12.06
C LYS A 2 -7.20 16.82 -12.40
N ARG A 3 -6.04 16.73 -13.07
CA ARG A 3 -5.38 15.44 -13.34
C ARG A 3 -4.99 14.80 -12.02
N ILE A 4 -5.41 13.55 -11.79
CA ILE A 4 -4.99 12.75 -10.64
C ILE A 4 -3.46 12.54 -10.73
N HIS A 5 -2.76 12.74 -9.63
CA HIS A 5 -1.31 12.59 -9.60
C HIS A 5 -0.93 11.12 -9.90
N PRO A 6 0.08 10.85 -10.76
CA PRO A 6 0.43 9.49 -11.18
C PRO A 6 0.71 8.53 -10.01
N PHE A 7 1.27 9.05 -8.92
CA PHE A 7 1.49 8.25 -7.70
C PHE A 7 0.18 7.73 -7.11
N VAL A 8 -0.83 8.59 -6.93
CA VAL A 8 -2.13 8.22 -6.34
C VAL A 8 -2.82 7.18 -7.21
N TYR A 9 -2.81 7.38 -8.53
CA TYR A 9 -3.39 6.41 -9.46
C TYR A 9 -2.72 5.04 -9.35
N GLY A 10 -1.38 4.99 -9.41
CA GLY A 10 -0.65 3.72 -9.28
C GLY A 10 -0.82 3.08 -7.90
N HIS A 11 -0.92 3.89 -6.84
CA HIS A 11 -1.10 3.44 -5.47
C HIS A 11 -2.45 2.76 -5.27
N VAL A 12 -3.53 3.39 -5.75
CA VAL A 12 -4.90 2.87 -5.69
C VAL A 12 -5.07 1.63 -6.57
N VAL A 13 -4.55 1.66 -7.80
CA VAL A 13 -4.63 0.49 -8.71
C VAL A 13 -3.86 -0.70 -8.12
N ALA A 14 -2.66 -0.47 -7.59
CA ALA A 14 -1.89 -1.52 -6.93
C ALA A 14 -2.62 -2.06 -5.69
N ALA A 15 -3.27 -1.21 -4.89
CA ALA A 15 -4.09 -1.63 -3.76
C ALA A 15 -5.25 -2.55 -4.18
N LEU A 16 -5.96 -2.21 -5.25
CA LEU A 16 -7.04 -3.05 -5.78
C LEU A 16 -6.53 -4.40 -6.29
N ILE A 17 -5.44 -4.40 -7.06
CA ILE A 17 -4.84 -5.64 -7.60
C ILE A 17 -4.37 -6.52 -6.44
N VAL A 18 -3.60 -5.96 -5.51
CA VAL A 18 -3.02 -6.70 -4.38
C VAL A 18 -4.13 -7.24 -3.47
N GLY A 19 -5.12 -6.41 -3.13
CA GLY A 19 -6.22 -6.83 -2.26
C GLY A 19 -7.13 -7.86 -2.91
N GLY A 20 -7.45 -7.68 -4.20
CA GLY A 20 -8.23 -8.62 -4.97
C GLY A 20 -7.51 -9.96 -5.17
N THR A 21 -6.23 -9.94 -5.54
CA THR A 21 -5.44 -11.17 -5.75
C THR A 21 -5.19 -11.92 -4.45
N ALA A 22 -4.85 -11.21 -3.36
CA ALA A 22 -4.67 -11.84 -2.05
C ALA A 22 -5.99 -12.46 -1.55
N GLY A 23 -7.10 -11.72 -1.61
CA GLY A 23 -8.39 -12.22 -1.15
C GLY A 23 -8.98 -13.33 -2.04
N ALA A 24 -8.68 -13.33 -3.35
CA ALA A 24 -9.11 -14.39 -4.27
C ALA A 24 -8.50 -15.76 -3.97
N THR A 25 -7.42 -15.83 -3.19
CA THR A 25 -6.88 -17.11 -2.69
C THR A 25 -7.78 -17.78 -1.65
N LEU A 26 -8.71 -17.03 -1.05
CA LEU A 26 -9.66 -17.49 -0.04
C LEU A 26 -11.03 -17.71 -0.68
N ASP A 27 -11.69 -16.64 -1.14
CA ASP A 27 -13.00 -16.66 -1.77
C ASP A 27 -13.34 -15.31 -2.45
N ALA A 28 -14.47 -15.24 -3.16
CA ALA A 28 -14.87 -14.04 -3.90
C ALA A 28 -15.23 -12.86 -2.99
N GLN A 29 -15.84 -13.11 -1.83
CA GLN A 29 -16.17 -12.08 -0.85
C GLN A 29 -14.89 -11.53 -0.20
N ALA A 30 -13.94 -12.40 0.16
CA ALA A 30 -12.63 -11.99 0.65
C ALA A 30 -11.84 -11.17 -0.38
N ALA A 31 -11.92 -11.50 -1.67
CA ALA A 31 -11.33 -10.70 -2.75
C ALA A 31 -11.89 -9.27 -2.78
N ILE A 32 -13.21 -9.13 -2.70
CA ILE A 32 -13.88 -7.82 -2.70
C ILE A 32 -13.52 -7.03 -1.44
N MET A 33 -13.61 -7.66 -0.27
CA MET A 33 -13.29 -7.01 1.01
C MET A 33 -11.82 -6.57 1.06
N GLY A 34 -10.89 -7.42 0.63
CA GLY A 34 -9.46 -7.11 0.56
C GLY A 34 -9.15 -5.95 -0.38
N ALA A 35 -9.76 -5.95 -1.57
CA ALA A 35 -9.62 -4.86 -2.53
C ALA A 35 -10.14 -3.53 -1.97
N ILE A 36 -11.33 -3.52 -1.37
CA ILE A 36 -11.93 -2.31 -0.79
C ILE A 36 -11.11 -1.80 0.40
N ALA A 37 -10.69 -2.69 1.30
CA ALA A 37 -9.93 -2.31 2.49
C ALA A 37 -8.58 -1.69 2.13
N LEU A 38 -7.82 -2.31 1.20
CA LEU A 38 -6.56 -1.74 0.74
C LEU A 38 -6.76 -0.46 -0.06
N MET A 39 -7.82 -0.37 -0.88
CA MET A 39 -8.16 0.85 -1.59
C MET A 39 -8.44 2.00 -0.62
N ALA A 40 -9.25 1.77 0.42
CA ALA A 40 -9.55 2.76 1.44
C ALA A 40 -8.26 3.21 2.16
N GLY A 41 -7.41 2.26 2.55
CA GLY A 41 -6.11 2.56 3.15
C GLY A 41 -5.21 3.40 2.24
N ALA A 42 -5.16 3.09 0.94
CA ALA A 42 -4.40 3.83 -0.05
C ALA A 42 -4.94 5.25 -0.29
N MET A 43 -6.26 5.44 -0.23
CA MET A 43 -6.90 6.75 -0.34
C MET A 43 -6.57 7.63 0.86
N ILE A 44 -6.70 7.10 2.08
CA ILE A 44 -6.36 7.82 3.32
C ILE A 44 -4.87 8.17 3.33
N SER A 45 -4.03 7.20 2.99
CA SER A 45 -2.59 7.40 2.85
C SER A 45 -2.25 8.50 1.83
N SER A 46 -2.95 8.54 0.70
CA SER A 46 -2.80 9.61 -0.30
C SER A 46 -3.20 10.98 0.21
N VAL A 47 -4.29 11.09 0.97
CA VAL A 47 -4.72 12.36 1.58
C VAL A 47 -3.69 12.88 2.57
N ILE A 48 -3.13 11.99 3.41
CA ILE A 48 -2.09 12.36 4.37
C ILE A 48 -0.81 12.77 3.62
N CYS A 49 -0.39 12.00 2.62
CA CYS A 49 0.77 12.35 1.78
C CYS A 49 0.58 13.65 1.01
N TRP A 50 -0.65 14.03 0.67
CA TRP A 50 -0.96 15.32 0.06
C TRP A 50 -0.70 16.48 1.03
N TRP A 51 -1.01 16.29 2.32
CA TRP A 51 -0.75 17.28 3.35
C TRP A 51 0.74 17.39 3.71
N LYS A 52 1.41 16.26 3.98
CA LYS A 52 2.87 16.14 4.23
C LYS A 52 3.30 14.71 3.86
N PRO A 53 4.42 14.48 3.12
CA PRO A 53 5.44 15.42 2.65
C PRO A 53 5.12 16.10 1.29
N GLY A 54 3.97 15.83 0.68
CA GLY A 54 3.59 16.28 -0.66
C GLY A 54 3.95 15.27 -1.74
N PHE A 55 3.15 15.20 -2.82
CA PHE A 55 3.34 14.18 -3.86
C PHE A 55 4.61 14.34 -4.72
N GLU A 56 5.25 15.51 -4.65
CA GLU A 56 6.50 15.76 -5.37
C GLU A 56 7.74 15.28 -4.61
N ALA A 57 7.60 14.94 -3.33
CA ALA A 57 8.70 14.48 -2.49
C ALA A 57 9.44 13.27 -3.10
N PRO A 58 10.73 13.09 -2.75
CA PRO A 58 11.50 11.93 -3.17
C PRO A 58 10.86 10.64 -2.65
N ALA A 59 11.04 9.56 -3.41
CA ALA A 59 10.44 8.25 -3.11
C ALA A 59 10.78 7.74 -1.70
N TRP A 60 11.99 8.03 -1.22
CA TRP A 60 12.46 7.65 0.11
C TRP A 60 11.67 8.30 1.25
N GLN A 61 11.05 9.46 1.03
CA GLN A 61 10.16 10.08 2.03
C GLN A 61 8.71 9.67 1.80
N LEU A 62 8.33 9.53 0.54
CA LEU A 62 6.93 9.36 0.14
C LEU A 62 6.43 7.93 0.37
N ILE A 63 7.28 6.91 0.16
CA ILE A 63 6.94 5.50 0.43
C ILE A 63 6.70 5.25 1.93
N PRO A 64 7.64 5.55 2.86
CA PRO A 64 7.40 5.31 4.27
C PRO A 64 6.27 6.17 4.84
N ALA A 65 6.09 7.41 4.37
CA ALA A 65 4.92 8.22 4.72
C ALA A 65 3.62 7.54 4.29
N ALA A 66 3.57 7.01 3.06
CA ALA A 66 2.39 6.32 2.57
C ALA A 66 2.10 4.99 3.28
N ILE A 67 3.14 4.30 3.75
CA ILE A 67 3.01 3.08 4.55
C ILE A 67 2.44 3.40 5.93
N LEU A 68 3.03 4.37 6.63
CA LEU A 68 2.63 4.74 7.99
C LEU A 68 1.29 5.49 8.05
N ALA A 69 0.90 6.13 6.95
CA ALA A 69 -0.41 6.77 6.83
C ALA A 69 -1.55 5.77 6.53
N ASN A 70 -1.24 4.51 6.21
CA ASN A 70 -2.26 3.50 5.96
C ASN A 70 -2.79 2.95 7.30
N PRO A 71 -4.09 3.16 7.63
CA PRO A 71 -4.66 2.68 8.89
C PRO A 71 -4.59 1.15 9.03
N LEU A 72 -4.62 0.41 7.92
CA LEU A 72 -4.50 -1.05 7.94
C LEU A 72 -3.10 -1.49 8.35
N MET A 73 -2.07 -0.75 7.91
CA MET A 73 -0.69 -0.97 8.34
C MET A 73 -0.53 -0.64 9.84
N LEU A 74 -1.10 0.49 10.29
CA LEU A 74 -1.03 0.87 11.70
C LEU A 74 -1.73 -0.16 12.60
N ALA A 75 -2.88 -0.68 12.18
CA ALA A 75 -3.57 -1.75 12.88
C ALA A 75 -2.71 -3.01 12.96
N ALA A 76 -2.10 -3.43 11.84
CA ALA A 76 -1.20 -4.58 11.81
C ALA A 76 0.01 -4.39 12.75
N ILE A 77 0.62 -3.20 12.76
CA ILE A 77 1.71 -2.88 13.70
C ILE A 77 1.22 -2.94 15.15
N GLY A 78 0.04 -2.38 15.45
CA GLY A 78 -0.56 -2.46 16.78
C GLY A 78 -0.72 -3.90 17.26
N PHE A 79 -1.25 -4.78 16.41
CA PHE A 79 -1.35 -6.22 16.72
C PHE A 79 0.01 -6.87 16.94
N MET A 80 1.00 -6.58 16.09
CA MET A 80 2.37 -7.10 16.27
C MET A 80 3.02 -6.63 17.59
N VAL A 81 2.68 -5.44 18.07
CA VAL A 81 3.18 -4.91 19.36
C VAL A 81 2.49 -5.60 20.54
N VAL A 82 1.18 -5.82 20.45
CA VAL A 82 0.42 -6.53 21.51
C VAL A 82 0.91 -7.97 21.62
N ASP A 83 1.11 -8.65 20.50
CA ASP A 83 1.55 -10.04 20.43
C ASP A 83 3.06 -10.18 20.18
N TYR A 84 3.88 -9.25 20.70
CA TYR A 84 5.32 -9.20 20.38
C TYR A 84 6.06 -10.49 20.73
N GLU A 85 5.63 -11.21 21.79
CA GLU A 85 6.23 -12.50 22.19
C GLU A 85 6.11 -13.56 21.10
N CYS A 86 5.05 -13.50 20.30
CA CYS A 86 4.86 -14.37 19.13
C CYS A 86 5.74 -13.92 17.95
N VAL A 87 5.95 -12.62 17.77
CA VAL A 87 6.79 -12.07 16.69
C VAL A 87 8.27 -12.39 16.89
N VAL A 88 8.78 -12.27 18.12
CA VAL A 88 10.19 -12.58 18.46
C VAL A 88 10.44 -14.08 18.65
N GLY A 89 9.39 -14.91 18.57
CA GLY A 89 9.47 -16.36 18.71
C GLY A 89 9.65 -16.86 20.14
N SER A 90 9.36 -16.01 21.14
CA SER A 90 9.38 -16.37 22.57
C SER A 90 8.16 -17.21 22.96
N ARG A 91 7.03 -17.06 22.25
CA ARG A 91 5.89 -17.99 22.29
C ARG A 91 5.60 -18.55 20.91
N ARG A 92 5.11 -19.80 20.87
CA ARG A 92 4.63 -20.47 19.65
C ARG A 92 3.38 -21.26 19.99
N GLY A 93 2.45 -21.35 19.04
CA GLY A 93 1.19 -22.07 19.21
C GLY A 93 0.06 -21.38 18.45
N TRP A 94 -1.15 -21.91 18.61
CA TRP A 94 -2.36 -21.38 18.01
C TRP A 94 -2.68 -19.95 18.48
N ASP A 95 -2.22 -19.55 19.66
CA ASP A 95 -2.35 -18.19 20.18
C ASP A 95 -1.61 -17.14 19.33
N CYS A 96 -0.63 -17.55 18.52
CA CYS A 96 0.17 -16.66 17.68
C CYS A 96 -0.40 -16.44 16.27
N ILE A 97 -1.59 -16.97 15.95
CA ILE A 97 -2.21 -16.80 14.63
C ILE A 97 -2.50 -15.32 14.35
N GLY A 98 -2.90 -14.55 15.36
CA GLY A 98 -3.11 -13.11 15.24
C GLY A 98 -1.85 -12.37 14.75
N ALA A 99 -0.69 -12.66 15.38
CA ALA A 99 0.59 -12.12 14.97
C ALA A 99 0.99 -12.55 13.54
N ALA A 100 0.74 -13.81 13.18
CA ALA A 100 1.03 -14.31 11.83
C ALA A 100 0.18 -13.59 10.76
N ILE A 101 -1.11 -13.39 11.02
CA ILE A 101 -2.01 -12.62 10.13
C ILE A 101 -1.55 -11.16 10.06
N ALA A 102 -1.19 -10.55 11.19
CA ALA A 102 -0.72 -9.18 11.22
C ALA A 102 0.55 -8.96 10.38
N ILE A 103 1.50 -9.91 10.41
CA ILE A 103 2.70 -9.89 9.56
C ILE A 103 2.33 -9.96 8.07
N LEU A 104 1.39 -10.85 7.71
CA LEU A 104 0.91 -10.95 6.32
C LEU A 104 0.23 -9.65 5.87
N VAL A 105 -0.66 -9.09 6.70
CA VAL A 105 -1.35 -7.82 6.42
C VAL A 105 -0.33 -6.69 6.24
N ALA A 106 0.67 -6.60 7.12
CA ALA A 106 1.74 -5.62 6.99
C ALA A 106 2.49 -5.78 5.66
N GLY A 107 2.90 -7.00 5.30
CA GLY A 107 3.56 -7.28 4.02
C GLY A 107 2.74 -6.84 2.81
N VAL A 108 1.45 -7.17 2.80
CA VAL A 108 0.51 -6.78 1.73
C VAL A 108 0.35 -5.25 1.64
N CYS A 109 0.33 -4.55 2.79
CA CYS A 109 0.21 -3.08 2.84
C CYS A 109 1.43 -2.32 2.30
N VAL A 110 2.59 -2.99 2.15
CA VAL A 110 3.79 -2.39 1.56
C VAL A 110 3.71 -2.36 0.03
N LEU A 111 2.97 -3.27 -0.62
CA LEU A 111 2.94 -3.35 -2.08
C LEU A 111 2.29 -2.13 -2.78
N PRO A 112 1.17 -1.57 -2.28
CA PRO A 112 0.53 -0.41 -2.92
C PRO A 112 1.44 0.82 -3.08
N PRO A 113 2.19 1.30 -2.07
CA PRO A 113 3.03 2.50 -2.24
C PRO A 113 4.19 2.28 -3.22
N PHE A 114 4.71 1.05 -3.31
CA PHE A 114 5.69 0.68 -4.34
C PHE A 114 5.06 0.69 -5.75
N GLY A 115 3.82 0.23 -5.90
CA GLY A 115 3.08 0.33 -7.16
C GLY A 115 2.87 1.78 -7.62
N GLY A 116 2.52 2.68 -6.68
CA GLY A 116 2.42 4.11 -6.95
C GLY A 116 3.74 4.73 -7.40
N TRP A 117 4.85 4.35 -6.77
CA TRP A 117 6.18 4.80 -7.17
C TRP A 117 6.59 4.29 -8.56
N LEU A 118 6.41 2.99 -8.82
CA LEU A 118 6.75 2.35 -10.09
C LEU A 118 5.97 2.98 -11.24
N TRP A 119 4.67 3.25 -11.02
CA TRP A 119 3.81 3.91 -12.02
C TRP A 119 4.25 5.35 -12.30
N ARG A 120 4.58 6.13 -11.26
CA ARG A 120 5.13 7.49 -11.42
C ARG A 120 6.43 7.46 -12.21
N TRP A 121 7.31 6.52 -11.92
CA TRP A 121 8.57 6.37 -12.63
C TRP A 121 8.39 5.96 -14.09
N TRP A 122 7.50 5.00 -14.36
CA TRP A 122 7.19 4.55 -15.72
C TRP A 122 6.60 5.68 -16.57
N LYS A 123 5.65 6.46 -16.04
CA LYS A 123 5.13 7.65 -16.74
C LYS A 123 6.22 8.68 -17.06
N ARG A 124 7.14 8.94 -16.13
CA ARG A 124 8.27 9.86 -16.36
C ARG A 124 9.19 9.35 -17.48
N ARG A 125 9.46 8.05 -17.53
CA ARG A 125 10.21 7.45 -18.65
C ARG A 125 9.45 7.56 -19.97
N ALA A 126 8.16 7.21 -19.99
CA ALA A 126 7.35 7.24 -21.20
C ALA A 126 7.26 8.66 -21.81
N GLN A 127 7.24 9.70 -20.99
CA GLN A 127 7.30 11.09 -21.47
C GLN A 127 8.68 11.48 -22.00
N LYS A 128 9.76 10.91 -21.46
CA LYS A 128 11.13 11.14 -21.94
C LYS A 128 11.42 10.43 -23.27
N VAL A 129 10.66 9.38 -23.58
CA VAL A 129 10.80 8.55 -24.80
C VAL A 129 9.88 9.03 -25.93
N ARG A 130 8.85 9.84 -25.67
CA ARG A 130 8.07 10.49 -26.75
C ARG A 130 8.93 11.59 -27.38
N PRO A 131 9.41 11.41 -28.63
CA PRO A 131 10.08 12.49 -29.35
C PRO A 131 9.09 13.62 -29.60
N ALA A 132 9.61 14.82 -29.75
CA ALA A 132 8.88 16.04 -30.02
C ALA A 132 8.27 16.06 -31.44
N ASP A 133 7.38 15.13 -31.78
CA ASP A 133 6.75 15.01 -33.11
C ASP A 133 5.38 15.70 -33.18
N SER A 134 5.20 16.79 -32.44
CA SER A 134 4.00 17.64 -32.59
C SER A 134 4.32 19.07 -32.16
N MET A 135 5.09 19.77 -33.00
CA MET A 135 5.13 21.23 -33.05
C MET A 135 5.06 21.66 -34.52
#